data_AF-A0A950V6T1-F1
#
_entry.id   AF-A0A950V6T1-F1
#
_cell.length_a   1.000
_cell.length_b   1.000
_cell.length_c   1.000
_cell.angle_alpha   90.00
_cell.angle_beta   90.00
_cell.angle_gamma   90.00
#
_symmetry.space_group_name_H-M   'P 1'
#
loop_
_entity.id
_entity.type
_entity.pdbx_description
1 polymer ?
#
loop_
_entity_poly.entity_id
_entity_poly.type
_entity_poly.pdbx_seq_one_letter_code
_entity_poly.pdbx_strand_id
1 'polypeptide(L)'
;MVDPRCDRVQIRASQGGFSMINIIDYPYFPMIARLDRAHPASRGIDAIVMPFVSPVVTVENKPGLTYTPIALTSNASYLDEHPYIVSPLEERPRPDNAPAGPFRAAVLVEGKFPGGTKPGRLMVFGTSRFIASEYPTHPSNYSMFLNFVDWSAQDDILLRIRSKGFTRRPLRPMPDALRLALKYFMTAFPALACLFAGLIVWRRQRVRRALLPLRYREA
;
A
#
# COMPACT_ATOMS: atom_id res chain seq x y z
N MET A 1 11.58 -10.09 7.82
CA MET A 1 10.32 -9.49 8.32
C MET A 1 9.14 -10.17 7.67
N VAL A 2 7.99 -10.16 8.33
CA VAL A 2 6.74 -10.71 7.83
C VAL A 2 5.64 -9.67 7.93
N ASP A 3 4.81 -9.53 6.89
CA ASP A 3 3.66 -8.62 6.88
C ASP A 3 2.42 -9.34 6.34
N PRO A 4 1.27 -9.30 7.05
CA PRO A 4 0.02 -9.81 6.50
C PRO A 4 -0.39 -9.13 5.18
N ARG A 5 0.01 -7.87 4.98
CA ARG A 5 -0.15 -7.20 3.69
C ARG A 5 0.99 -7.62 2.77
N CYS A 6 0.77 -8.66 2.00
CA CYS A 6 1.78 -9.29 1.16
C CYS A 6 1.33 -9.53 -0.28
N ASP A 7 2.28 -9.94 -1.11
CA ASP A 7 2.03 -10.36 -2.48
C ASP A 7 1.65 -11.84 -2.57
N ARG A 8 1.05 -12.22 -3.70
CA ARG A 8 0.60 -13.59 -3.96
C ARG A 8 1.60 -14.36 -4.80
N VAL A 9 1.91 -15.58 -4.40
CA VAL A 9 2.78 -16.49 -5.16
C VAL A 9 1.98 -17.63 -5.77
N GLN A 10 2.40 -18.07 -6.95
CA GLN A 10 1.77 -19.18 -7.67
C GLN A 10 2.63 -20.43 -7.52
N ILE A 11 2.04 -21.52 -7.05
CA ILE A 11 2.72 -22.80 -6.88
C ILE A 11 2.01 -23.84 -7.73
N ARG A 12 2.78 -24.54 -8.56
CA ARG A 12 2.28 -25.65 -9.35
C ARG A 12 2.39 -26.93 -8.52
N ALA A 13 1.27 -27.46 -8.08
CA ALA A 13 1.19 -28.78 -7.44
C ALA A 13 0.77 -29.81 -8.49
N SER A 14 1.51 -30.91 -8.61
CA SER A 14 1.12 -32.06 -9.43
C SER A 14 0.42 -33.08 -8.54
N GLN A 15 -0.86 -33.34 -8.79
CA GLN A 15 -1.62 -34.37 -8.09
C GLN A 15 -2.19 -35.34 -9.12
N GLY A 16 -1.69 -36.58 -9.10
CA GLY A 16 -2.25 -37.68 -9.90
C GLY A 16 -2.31 -37.41 -11.41
N GLY A 17 -1.29 -36.78 -12.00
CA GLY A 17 -1.22 -36.50 -13.45
C GLY A 17 -1.86 -35.18 -13.90
N PHE A 18 -2.53 -34.45 -12.99
CA PHE A 18 -3.04 -33.10 -13.25
C PHE A 18 -2.18 -32.06 -12.53
N SER A 19 -1.83 -30.97 -13.22
CA SER A 19 -1.15 -29.83 -12.61
C SER A 19 -2.16 -28.77 -12.18
N MET A 20 -2.23 -28.47 -10.90
CA MET A 20 -3.05 -27.39 -10.35
C MET A 20 -2.16 -26.22 -9.95
N ILE A 21 -2.56 -24.99 -10.30
CA ILE A 21 -1.87 -23.77 -9.88
C ILE A 21 -2.62 -23.23 -8.65
N ASN A 22 -1.99 -23.31 -7.49
CA ASN A 22 -2.48 -22.69 -6.26
C ASN A 22 -1.88 -21.29 -6.12
N ILE A 23 -2.75 -20.30 -5.91
CA ILE A 23 -2.35 -18.91 -5.64
C ILE A 23 -2.59 -18.65 -4.16
N ILE A 24 -1.53 -18.29 -3.45
CA ILE A 24 -1.56 -18.09 -2.01
C ILE A 24 -0.87 -16.79 -1.63
N ASP A 25 -1.41 -16.12 -0.61
CA ASP A 25 -0.79 -14.93 -0.01
C ASP A 25 0.50 -15.37 0.70
N TYR A 26 1.61 -14.67 0.43
CA TYR A 26 2.92 -15.05 0.96
C TYR A 26 3.54 -13.96 1.82
N PRO A 27 3.34 -14.00 3.16
CA PRO A 27 3.72 -12.93 4.09
C PRO A 27 5.21 -12.51 4.10
N TYR A 28 6.11 -13.37 3.61
CA TYR A 28 7.53 -13.04 3.42
C TYR A 28 7.81 -12.14 2.21
N PHE A 29 6.81 -11.90 1.34
CA PHE A 29 6.85 -10.90 0.27
C PHE A 29 5.95 -9.72 0.65
N PRO A 30 6.31 -8.93 1.67
CA PRO A 30 5.50 -7.80 2.10
C PRO A 30 5.30 -6.80 0.98
N MET A 31 4.06 -6.36 0.84
CA MET A 31 3.64 -5.29 -0.07
C MET A 31 3.58 -3.97 0.71
N ILE A 32 4.62 -3.18 0.55
CA ILE A 32 4.87 -1.97 1.31
C ILE A 32 4.16 -0.78 0.67
N ALA A 33 3.03 -0.39 1.24
CA ALA A 33 2.22 0.75 0.78
C ALA A 33 2.47 2.05 1.56
N ARG A 34 3.14 1.98 2.72
CA ARG A 34 3.49 3.17 3.52
C ARG A 34 4.85 3.69 3.05
N LEU A 35 4.80 4.37 1.91
CA LEU A 35 5.95 5.03 1.31
C LEU A 35 5.91 6.54 1.64
N ASP A 36 7.07 7.15 1.83
CA ASP A 36 7.16 8.60 1.94
C ASP A 36 6.90 9.24 0.57
N ARG A 37 5.66 9.64 0.30
CA ARG A 37 5.27 10.23 -0.98
C ARG A 37 5.71 11.68 -1.17
N ALA A 38 6.26 12.32 -0.12
CA ALA A 38 6.87 13.63 -0.28
C ALA A 38 8.15 13.53 -1.12
N HIS A 39 8.92 12.44 -0.90
CA HIS A 39 10.18 12.20 -1.57
C HIS A 39 10.01 11.89 -3.08
N PRO A 40 10.84 12.46 -3.98
CA PRO A 40 10.78 12.20 -5.42
C PRO A 40 10.88 10.73 -5.83
N ALA A 41 11.68 9.92 -5.11
CA ALA A 41 11.91 8.50 -5.41
C ALA A 41 10.64 7.65 -5.30
N SER A 42 9.78 7.96 -4.34
CA SER A 42 8.56 7.21 -3.99
C SER A 42 7.28 7.90 -4.44
N ARG A 43 7.39 9.03 -5.15
CA ARG A 43 6.25 9.82 -5.61
C ARG A 43 5.53 9.08 -6.75
N GLY A 44 4.20 8.98 -6.63
CA GLY A 44 3.37 8.29 -7.63
C GLY A 44 3.40 6.76 -7.53
N ILE A 45 4.11 6.22 -6.53
CA ILE A 45 4.19 4.79 -6.28
C ILE A 45 3.19 4.43 -5.17
N ASP A 46 2.29 3.49 -5.47
CA ASP A 46 1.27 3.06 -4.54
C ASP A 46 1.80 2.08 -3.49
N ALA A 47 2.54 1.07 -3.95
CA ALA A 47 3.23 0.10 -3.13
C ALA A 47 4.40 -0.54 -3.89
N ILE A 48 5.38 -1.05 -3.14
CA ILE A 48 6.47 -1.89 -3.63
C ILE A 48 6.40 -3.25 -2.95
N VAL A 49 6.89 -4.30 -3.61
CA VAL A 49 6.99 -5.64 -3.01
C VAL A 49 8.45 -5.90 -2.68
N MET A 50 8.75 -6.32 -1.44
CA MET A 50 10.14 -6.54 -1.00
C MET A 50 10.34 -7.97 -0.52
N PRO A 51 10.70 -8.91 -1.42
CA PRO A 51 10.90 -10.31 -1.07
C PRO A 51 11.95 -10.51 0.01
N PHE A 52 11.58 -11.22 1.08
CA PHE A 52 12.46 -11.57 2.19
C PHE A 52 13.19 -10.36 2.81
N VAL A 53 12.48 -9.25 2.96
CA VAL A 53 13.07 -8.00 3.47
C VAL A 53 13.47 -8.10 4.94
N SER A 54 14.63 -7.53 5.26
CA SER A 54 15.16 -7.38 6.62
C SER A 54 15.00 -5.94 7.14
N PRO A 55 14.87 -5.74 8.46
CA PRO A 55 14.87 -4.40 9.06
C PRO A 55 16.16 -3.64 8.84
N VAL A 56 16.00 -2.42 8.34
CA VAL A 56 17.09 -1.45 8.31
C VAL A 56 17.09 -0.72 9.66
N VAL A 57 18.07 -1.07 10.50
CA VAL A 57 18.30 -0.42 11.79
C VAL A 57 19.37 0.64 11.61
N THR A 58 19.09 1.85 12.10
CA THR A 58 20.06 2.95 12.10
C THR A 58 20.80 2.94 13.43
N VAL A 59 22.07 2.58 13.42
CA VAL A 59 22.93 2.56 14.60
C VAL A 59 23.62 3.92 14.66
N GLU A 60 23.14 4.78 15.56
CA GLU A 60 23.62 6.14 15.84
C GLU A 60 23.35 7.22 14.78
N ASN A 61 22.76 8.33 15.22
CA ASN A 61 22.64 9.56 14.40
C ASN A 61 24.00 10.23 14.33
N LYS A 62 24.78 9.90 13.30
CA LYS A 62 26.03 10.62 13.03
C LYS A 62 25.74 12.09 12.71
N PRO A 63 26.47 13.04 13.31
CA PRO A 63 26.24 14.46 13.05
C PRO A 63 26.50 14.78 11.58
N GLY A 64 25.58 15.54 10.97
CA GLY A 64 25.64 15.90 9.55
C GLY A 64 25.02 14.88 8.60
N LEU A 65 24.47 13.77 9.10
CA LEU A 65 23.64 12.83 8.35
C LEU A 65 22.19 12.84 8.83
N THR A 66 21.26 12.84 7.88
CA THR A 66 19.81 12.76 8.12
C THR A 66 19.32 11.41 7.63
N TYR A 67 18.60 10.69 8.50
CA TYR A 67 18.05 9.37 8.22
C TYR A 67 16.53 9.45 8.08
N THR A 68 16.02 9.33 6.86
CA THR A 68 14.59 9.41 6.55
C THR A 68 14.06 8.04 6.17
N PRO A 69 13.09 7.45 6.92
CA PRO A 69 12.47 6.19 6.52
C PRO A 69 11.59 6.41 5.28
N ILE A 70 11.96 5.81 4.15
CA ILE A 70 11.21 5.94 2.88
C ILE A 70 10.13 4.87 2.75
N ALA A 71 10.35 3.68 3.30
CA ALA A 71 9.42 2.57 3.22
C ALA A 71 9.23 1.91 4.59
N LEU A 72 7.97 1.84 5.05
CA LEU A 72 7.59 1.29 6.34
C LEU A 72 6.62 0.13 6.15
N THR A 73 6.81 -0.97 6.86
CA THR A 73 5.82 -2.06 6.88
C THR A 73 4.52 -1.63 7.57
N SER A 74 3.49 -2.47 7.48
CA SER A 74 2.23 -2.26 8.19
C SER A 74 2.42 -2.38 9.70
N ASN A 75 1.50 -1.82 10.49
CA ASN A 75 1.50 -1.99 11.95
C ASN A 75 1.22 -3.45 12.37
N ALA A 76 0.69 -4.27 11.46
CA ALA A 76 0.43 -5.69 11.72
C ALA A 76 1.65 -6.59 11.42
N SER A 77 2.71 -6.02 10.85
CA SER A 77 3.96 -6.74 10.59
C SER A 77 4.66 -7.19 11.87
N TYR A 78 5.45 -8.25 11.75
CA TYR A 78 6.26 -8.79 12.85
C TYR A 78 7.63 -9.25 12.35
N LEU A 79 8.59 -9.33 13.27
CA LEU A 79 9.91 -9.88 12.98
C LEU A 79 9.89 -11.40 13.19
N ASP A 80 10.34 -12.12 12.18
CA ASP A 80 10.64 -13.55 12.26
C ASP A 80 12.17 -13.69 12.25
N GLU A 81 12.73 -14.10 13.39
CA GLU A 81 14.18 -14.21 13.61
C GLU A 81 14.76 -15.53 13.10
N HIS A 82 13.91 -16.54 12.84
CA HIS A 82 14.33 -17.91 12.57
C HIS A 82 13.61 -18.54 11.36
N PRO A 83 13.79 -17.99 10.14
CA PRO A 83 13.12 -18.51 8.95
C PRO A 83 13.85 -19.75 8.38
N TYR A 84 13.87 -20.85 9.12
CA TYR A 84 14.54 -22.09 8.69
C TYR A 84 13.78 -22.85 7.59
N ILE A 85 12.46 -22.68 7.53
CA ILE A 85 11.58 -23.24 6.51
C ILE A 85 10.65 -22.13 6.05
N VAL A 86 10.70 -21.80 4.76
CA VAL A 86 9.88 -20.75 4.13
C VAL A 86 8.97 -21.38 3.08
N SER A 87 8.31 -22.48 3.46
CA SER A 87 7.34 -23.14 2.60
C SER A 87 6.07 -22.29 2.53
N PRO A 88 5.62 -21.90 1.34
CA PRO A 88 4.36 -21.15 1.21
C PRO A 88 3.12 -21.98 1.59
N LEU A 89 3.22 -23.32 1.58
CA LEU A 89 2.11 -24.22 1.90
C LEU A 89 1.96 -24.47 3.41
N GLU A 90 2.88 -23.96 4.22
CA GLU A 90 2.84 -24.11 5.68
C GLU A 90 2.23 -22.86 6.31
N GLU A 91 1.11 -23.02 7.01
CA GLU A 91 0.52 -21.94 7.80
C GLU A 91 1.37 -21.70 9.05
N ARG A 92 1.92 -20.49 9.17
CA ARG A 92 2.74 -20.11 10.33
C ARG A 92 2.06 -18.97 11.09
N PRO A 93 1.41 -19.25 12.23
CA PRO A 93 0.87 -18.20 13.06
C PRO A 93 2.00 -17.31 13.57
N ARG A 94 1.70 -16.02 13.79
CA ARG A 94 2.64 -15.10 14.40
C ARG A 94 3.05 -15.63 15.78
N PRO A 95 4.35 -15.73 16.10
CA PRO A 95 4.79 -16.07 17.45
C PRO A 95 4.34 -15.01 18.46
N ASP A 96 3.89 -15.43 19.64
CA ASP A 96 3.37 -14.51 20.67
C ASP A 96 4.39 -13.43 21.08
N ASN A 97 5.67 -13.81 21.14
CA ASN A 97 6.78 -12.92 21.52
C ASN A 97 7.43 -12.20 20.33
N ALA A 98 6.87 -12.33 19.11
CA ALA A 98 7.47 -11.71 17.93
C ALA A 98 7.39 -10.18 18.02
N PRO A 99 8.54 -9.47 17.87
CA PRO A 99 8.56 -8.01 17.84
C PRO A 99 7.55 -7.47 16.83
N ALA A 100 6.69 -6.55 17.28
CA ALA A 100 5.70 -5.90 16.43
C ALA A 100 6.35 -4.77 15.63
N GLY A 101 5.93 -4.60 14.38
CA GLY A 101 6.28 -3.45 13.58
C GLY A 101 5.53 -2.16 14.00
N PRO A 102 5.60 -1.10 13.18
CA PRO A 102 6.15 -1.08 11.82
C PRO A 102 7.67 -1.03 11.80
N PHE A 103 8.26 -1.74 10.83
CA PHE A 103 9.70 -1.77 10.59
C PHE A 103 10.06 -0.94 9.37
N ARG A 104 11.30 -0.43 9.36
CA ARG A 104 11.87 0.29 8.23
C ARG A 104 12.40 -0.71 7.21
N ALA A 105 11.77 -0.76 6.06
CA ALA A 105 12.18 -1.62 4.95
C ALA A 105 13.14 -0.91 3.99
N ALA A 106 13.07 0.42 3.92
CA ALA A 106 14.05 1.24 3.24
C ALA A 106 14.27 2.58 3.97
N VAL A 107 15.52 3.02 4.01
CA VAL A 107 15.94 4.27 4.65
C VAL A 107 16.80 5.06 3.66
N LEU A 108 16.48 6.34 3.52
CA LEU A 108 17.31 7.32 2.83
C LEU A 108 18.24 7.99 3.84
N VAL A 109 19.49 8.12 3.47
CA VAL A 109 20.53 8.80 4.24
C VAL A 109 21.09 9.93 3.38
N GLU A 110 20.96 11.15 3.87
CA GLU A 110 21.43 12.36 3.19
C GLU A 110 22.38 13.14 4.08
N GLY A 111 23.37 13.79 3.47
CA GLY A 111 24.23 14.74 4.17
C GLY A 111 25.69 14.54 3.86
N LYS A 112 26.55 15.04 4.76
CA LYS A 112 27.99 15.00 4.55
C LYS A 112 28.57 13.71 5.12
N PHE A 113 28.90 12.76 4.25
CA PHE A 113 29.54 11.52 4.67
C PHE A 113 30.99 11.77 5.14
N PRO A 114 31.49 10.99 6.12
CA PRO A 114 32.89 11.06 6.54
C PRO A 114 33.83 10.85 5.34
N GLY A 115 34.77 11.78 5.13
CA GLY A 115 35.71 11.74 3.99
C GLY A 115 35.17 12.36 2.69
N GLY A 116 33.90 12.77 2.64
CA GLY A 116 33.30 13.46 1.49
C GLY A 116 33.40 14.98 1.59
N THR A 117 33.77 15.64 0.49
CA THR A 117 33.74 17.11 0.37
C THR A 117 32.35 17.63 0.03
N LYS A 118 31.54 16.86 -0.70
CA LYS A 118 30.18 17.20 -1.13
C LYS A 118 29.12 16.41 -0.33
N PRO A 119 27.89 16.94 -0.19
CA PRO A 119 26.79 16.15 0.35
C PRO A 119 26.52 14.96 -0.57
N GLY A 120 26.33 13.79 0.04
CA GLY A 120 25.96 12.57 -0.65
C GLY A 120 24.53 12.15 -0.34
N ARG A 121 24.04 11.21 -1.13
CA ARG A 121 22.73 10.57 -0.99
C ARG A 121 22.94 9.05 -1.02
N LEU A 122 22.35 8.33 -0.07
CA LEU A 122 22.44 6.87 0.01
C LEU A 122 21.06 6.31 0.34
N MET A 123 20.57 5.38 -0.45
CA MET A 123 19.34 4.66 -0.15
C MET A 123 19.65 3.20 0.17
N VAL A 124 19.21 2.78 1.36
CA VAL A 124 19.41 1.42 1.85
C VAL A 124 18.08 0.69 1.81
N PHE A 125 18.03 -0.42 1.08
CA PHE A 125 16.90 -1.33 1.03
C PHE A 125 17.23 -2.58 1.85
N GLY A 126 16.26 -3.09 2.60
CA GLY A 126 16.42 -4.30 3.41
C GLY A 126 16.54 -5.61 2.63
N THR A 127 16.50 -5.56 1.30
CA THR A 127 16.70 -6.71 0.41
C THR A 127 17.13 -6.22 -0.97
N SER A 128 18.03 -6.94 -1.64
CA SER A 128 18.36 -6.71 -3.06
C SER A 128 17.34 -7.36 -4.01
N ARG A 129 16.54 -8.31 -3.50
CA ARG A 129 15.61 -9.13 -4.28
C ARG A 129 14.42 -8.36 -4.84
N PHE A 130 14.19 -7.13 -4.39
CA PHE A 130 13.10 -6.29 -4.88
C PHE A 130 13.24 -5.89 -6.36
N ILE A 131 14.45 -5.92 -6.93
CA ILE A 131 14.72 -5.65 -8.35
C ILE A 131 15.18 -6.90 -9.12
N ALA A 132 15.31 -8.02 -8.43
CA ALA A 132 15.85 -9.26 -8.98
C ALA A 132 14.78 -9.97 -9.84
N SER A 133 15.19 -10.49 -10.99
CA SER A 133 14.29 -11.11 -11.97
C SER A 133 13.72 -12.46 -11.54
N GLU A 134 14.34 -13.10 -10.54
CA GLU A 134 13.94 -14.41 -10.02
C GLU A 134 12.65 -14.33 -9.17
N TYR A 135 12.25 -13.12 -8.78
CA TYR A 135 11.04 -12.87 -8.00
C TYR A 135 9.96 -12.20 -8.85
N PRO A 136 8.67 -12.30 -8.44
CA PRO A 136 7.60 -11.58 -9.12
C PRO A 136 7.95 -10.09 -9.24
N THR A 137 8.17 -9.67 -10.48
CA THR A 137 8.62 -8.32 -10.78
C THR A 137 7.42 -7.38 -10.82
N HIS A 138 7.46 -6.35 -9.98
CA HIS A 138 6.45 -5.29 -9.98
C HIS A 138 7.03 -4.05 -10.66
N PRO A 139 6.33 -3.45 -11.66
CA PRO A 139 6.78 -2.21 -12.30
C PRO A 139 7.07 -1.07 -11.30
N SER A 140 6.34 -1.06 -10.18
CA SER A 140 6.54 -0.12 -9.06
C SER A 140 7.94 -0.20 -8.44
N ASN A 141 8.54 -1.39 -8.35
CA ASN A 141 9.87 -1.57 -7.75
C ASN A 141 10.96 -0.93 -8.61
N TYR A 142 10.91 -1.19 -9.92
CA TYR A 142 11.81 -0.56 -10.89
C TYR A 142 11.59 0.95 -10.96
N SER A 143 10.32 1.38 -10.95
CA SER A 143 10.00 2.81 -10.93
C SER A 143 10.62 3.52 -9.72
N MET A 144 10.57 2.89 -8.53
CA MET A 144 11.18 3.45 -7.33
C MET A 144 12.70 3.54 -7.44
N PHE A 145 13.33 2.47 -7.94
CA PHE A 145 14.77 2.42 -8.15
C PHE A 145 15.22 3.48 -9.16
N LEU A 146 14.57 3.55 -10.33
CA LEU A 146 14.87 4.54 -11.36
C LEU A 146 14.62 5.96 -10.88
N ASN A 147 13.49 6.23 -10.20
CA ASN A 147 13.24 7.55 -9.62
C ASN A 147 14.31 7.95 -8.60
N PHE A 148 14.87 6.99 -7.85
CA PHE A 148 15.97 7.25 -6.93
C PHE A 148 17.28 7.53 -7.68
N VAL A 149 17.59 6.78 -8.73
CA VAL A 149 18.75 7.01 -9.59
C VAL A 149 18.66 8.39 -10.25
N ASP A 150 17.53 8.73 -10.85
CA ASP A 150 17.27 10.03 -11.47
C ASP A 150 17.41 11.16 -10.45
N TRP A 151 16.83 11.00 -9.26
CA TRP A 151 16.95 11.97 -8.18
C TRP A 151 18.39 12.11 -7.65
N SER A 152 19.14 11.01 -7.62
CA SER A 152 20.54 11.02 -7.18
C SER A 152 21.47 11.61 -8.23
N ALA A 153 21.12 11.45 -9.52
CA ALA A 153 21.88 11.95 -10.66
C ALA A 153 21.57 13.43 -10.98
N GLN A 154 20.40 13.93 -10.57
CA GLN A 154 20.01 15.32 -10.84
C GLN A 154 20.82 16.32 -10.01
N ASP A 155 21.38 17.32 -10.70
CA ASP A 155 21.95 18.51 -10.10
C ASP A 155 20.90 19.23 -9.23
N ASP A 156 21.34 19.75 -8.09
CA ASP A 156 20.51 20.36 -7.04
C ASP A 156 19.55 21.46 -7.54
N ILE A 157 19.85 22.10 -8.67
CA ILE A 157 19.06 23.18 -9.27
C ILE A 157 17.75 22.66 -9.91
N LEU A 158 17.75 21.45 -10.49
CA LEU A 158 16.59 20.87 -11.17
C LEU A 158 15.55 20.29 -10.20
N LEU A 159 15.96 19.97 -8.96
CA LEU A 159 15.06 19.51 -7.90
C LEU A 159 14.03 20.58 -7.49
N ARG A 160 14.38 21.87 -7.63
CA ARG A 160 13.50 23.00 -7.27
C ARG A 160 12.33 23.22 -8.23
N ILE A 161 12.41 22.70 -9.47
CA ILE A 161 11.46 22.99 -10.55
C ILE A 161 10.42 21.87 -10.74
N ARG A 162 10.59 20.70 -10.12
CA ARG A 162 9.60 19.61 -10.25
C ARG A 162 8.26 20.00 -9.61
N SER A 163 7.35 20.50 -10.45
CA SER A 163 5.95 20.78 -10.14
C SER A 163 5.31 19.55 -9.51
N LYS A 164 4.56 19.77 -8.42
CA LYS A 164 3.81 18.77 -7.66
C LYS A 164 2.81 18.05 -8.58
N GLY A 165 3.26 17.00 -9.27
CA GLY A 165 2.43 16.16 -10.12
C GLY A 165 1.34 15.46 -9.30
N PHE A 166 0.14 15.39 -9.88
CA PHE A 166 -1.06 14.81 -9.28
C PHE A 166 -0.76 13.46 -8.62
N THR A 167 -0.90 13.42 -7.30
CA THR A 167 -0.82 12.19 -6.52
C THR A 167 -2.16 11.48 -6.61
N ARG A 168 -2.20 10.28 -7.21
CA ARG A 168 -3.22 9.31 -6.80
C ARG A 168 -2.92 9.00 -5.34
N ARG A 169 -3.87 9.36 -4.47
CA ARG A 169 -3.81 9.13 -3.03
C ARG A 169 -4.52 7.79 -2.78
N PRO A 170 -3.82 6.65 -2.76
CA PRO A 170 -4.46 5.42 -2.32
C PRO A 170 -4.98 5.64 -0.89
N LEU A 171 -6.16 5.09 -0.65
CA LEU A 171 -6.92 5.27 0.57
C LEU A 171 -6.05 4.92 1.78
N ARG A 172 -6.06 5.81 2.78
CA ARG A 172 -5.35 5.58 4.05
C ARG A 172 -5.80 4.24 4.62
N PRO A 173 -4.91 3.46 5.26
CA PRO A 173 -5.30 2.24 5.93
C PRO A 173 -6.37 2.60 6.97
N MET A 174 -7.59 2.12 6.74
CA MET A 174 -8.77 2.40 7.56
C MET A 174 -9.23 1.08 8.17
N PRO A 175 -9.74 1.08 9.42
CA PRO A 175 -10.26 -0.12 10.08
C PRO A 175 -11.24 -0.89 9.20
N ASP A 176 -11.11 -2.21 9.16
CA ASP A 176 -11.85 -3.05 8.19
C ASP A 176 -13.36 -2.93 8.35
N ALA A 177 -13.85 -2.77 9.59
CA ALA A 177 -15.27 -2.53 9.88
C ALA A 177 -15.78 -1.23 9.24
N LEU A 178 -15.01 -0.13 9.35
CA LEU A 178 -15.41 1.16 8.79
C LEU A 178 -15.31 1.14 7.25
N ARG A 179 -14.36 0.38 6.69
CA ARG A 179 -14.21 0.18 5.24
C ARG A 179 -15.40 -0.58 4.67
N LEU A 180 -15.81 -1.64 5.36
CA LEU A 180 -16.96 -2.45 5.00
C LEU A 180 -18.27 -1.66 5.11
N ALA A 181 -18.46 -0.92 6.21
CA ALA A 181 -19.63 -0.06 6.41
C ALA A 181 -19.75 1.01 5.31
N LEU A 182 -18.68 1.72 4.99
CA LEU A 182 -18.69 2.70 3.90
C LEU A 182 -18.96 2.05 2.54
N LYS A 183 -18.37 0.88 2.25
CA LYS A 183 -18.60 0.16 0.99
C LYS A 183 -20.07 -0.22 0.82
N TYR A 184 -20.69 -0.78 1.86
CA TYR A 184 -22.11 -1.12 1.82
C TYR A 184 -23.01 0.11 1.82
N PHE A 185 -22.68 1.16 2.57
CA PHE A 185 -23.42 2.41 2.55
C PHE A 185 -23.43 3.03 1.15
N MET A 186 -22.27 3.18 0.50
CA MET A 186 -22.17 3.75 -0.84
C MET A 186 -22.86 2.90 -1.91
N THR A 187 -22.95 1.58 -1.71
CA THR A 187 -23.63 0.66 -2.63
C THR A 187 -25.16 0.66 -2.43
N ALA A 188 -25.62 0.67 -1.18
CA ALA A 188 -27.05 0.57 -0.84
C ALA A 188 -27.77 1.92 -0.87
N PHE A 189 -27.08 3.01 -0.56
CA PHE A 189 -27.66 4.36 -0.47
C PHE A 189 -28.35 4.82 -1.77
N PRO A 190 -27.75 4.67 -2.97
CA PRO A 190 -28.41 5.06 -4.22
C PRO A 190 -29.70 4.27 -4.48
N ALA A 191 -29.68 2.96 -4.23
CA ALA A 191 -30.84 2.09 -4.42
C ALA A 191 -32.00 2.45 -3.47
N LEU A 192 -31.69 2.68 -2.19
CA LEU A 192 -32.67 3.10 -1.18
C LEU A 192 -33.21 4.50 -1.46
N ALA A 193 -32.36 5.45 -1.88
CA ALA A 193 -32.77 6.81 -2.21
C ALA A 193 -33.78 6.82 -3.38
N CYS A 194 -33.54 6.02 -4.42
CA CYS A 194 -34.47 5.85 -5.54
C CYS A 194 -35.82 5.28 -5.09
N LEU A 195 -35.82 4.24 -4.25
CA LEU A 195 -37.06 3.65 -3.72
C LEU A 195 -37.84 4.66 -2.88
N PHE A 196 -37.17 5.39 -1.98
CA PHE A 196 -37.81 6.41 -1.14
C PHE A 196 -38.38 7.57 -1.96
N ALA A 197 -37.62 8.09 -2.93
CA ALA A 197 -38.09 9.15 -3.81
C ALA A 197 -39.32 8.69 -4.63
N GLY A 198 -39.28 7.47 -5.16
CA GLY A 198 -40.42 6.85 -5.85
C GLY A 198 -41.66 6.76 -4.95
N LEU A 199 -41.48 6.34 -3.69
CA LEU A 199 -42.58 6.20 -2.73
C LEU A 199 -43.18 7.56 -2.33
N ILE A 200 -42.35 8.59 -2.17
CA ILE A 200 -42.78 9.96 -1.89
C ILE A 200 -43.57 10.54 -3.07
N VAL A 201 -43.07 10.38 -4.30
CA VAL A 201 -43.75 10.84 -5.51
C VAL A 201 -45.09 10.12 -5.69
N TRP A 202 -45.11 8.79 -5.50
CA TRP A 202 -46.32 8.00 -5.57
C TRP A 202 -47.36 8.43 -4.53
N ARG A 203 -46.96 8.64 -3.26
CA ARG A 203 -47.85 9.14 -2.22
C ARG A 203 -48.40 10.53 -2.55
N ARG A 204 -47.55 11.45 -3.02
CA ARG A 204 -47.97 12.81 -3.44
C ARG A 204 -48.95 12.78 -4.60
N GLN A 205 -48.74 11.91 -5.59
CA GLN A 205 -49.66 11.74 -6.71
C GLN A 205 -51.01 11.16 -6.25
N ARG A 206 -50.99 10.21 -5.30
CA ARG A 206 -52.22 9.59 -4.76
C ARG A 206 -53.08 10.62 -4.02
N VAL A 207 -52.47 11.49 -3.21
CA VAL A 207 -53.17 12.59 -2.53
C VAL A 207 -53.69 13.63 -3.53
N ARG A 208 -52.89 14.03 -4.53
CA ARG A 208 -53.33 14.95 -5.59
C ARG A 208 -54.52 14.40 -6.37
N ARG A 209 -54.53 13.10 -6.69
CA ARG A 209 -55.65 12.44 -7.39
C ARG A 209 -56.93 12.39 -6.55
N ALA A 210 -56.82 12.21 -5.23
CA ALA A 210 -57.96 12.21 -4.33
C ALA A 210 -58.60 13.60 -4.13
N LEU A 211 -57.86 14.69 -4.38
CA LEU A 211 -58.34 16.08 -4.26
C LEU A 211 -58.98 16.65 -5.55
N LEU A 212 -58.80 16.00 -6.69
CA LEU A 212 -59.39 16.43 -7.98
C LEU A 212 -60.94 16.38 -8.04
N PRO A 213 -61.66 15.40 -7.48
CA PRO A 213 -63.13 15.35 -7.59
C PRO A 213 -63.86 16.42 -6.77
N LEU A 214 -63.19 17.12 -5.85
CA LEU A 214 -63.80 18.23 -5.08
C LEU A 214 -63.76 19.56 -5.83
N ARG A 215 -62.76 19.78 -6.71
CA ARG A 215 -62.67 21.02 -7.51
C ARG A 215 -63.60 21.06 -8.72
N TYR A 216 -64.14 19.91 -9.14
CA TYR A 216 -65.12 19.83 -10.24
C TYR A 216 -66.57 19.92 -9.77
N ARG A 217 -66.80 20.05 -8.45
CA ARG A 217 -68.13 20.13 -7.85
C ARG A 217 -68.55 21.57 -7.48
N GLU A 218 -67.67 22.54 -7.72
CA GLU A 218 -67.88 23.98 -7.44
C GLU A 218 -67.76 24.86 -8.70
N ALA A 219 -67.78 24.26 -9.91
CA ALA A 219 -67.89 24.95 -11.19
C ALA A 219 -69.14 24.47 -11.92
#